data_AF-A0A372RTU3-F1
#
_entry.id   AF-A0A372RTU3-F1
#
_cell.length_a   1.000
_cell.length_b   1.000
_cell.length_c   1.000
_cell.angle_alpha   90.00
_cell.angle_beta   90.00
_cell.angle_gamma   90.00
#
_symmetry.space_group_name_H-M   'P 1'
#
loop_
_entity.id
_entity.type
_entity.pdbx_description
1 polymer ?
#
loop_
_entity_poly.entity_id
_entity_poly.type
_entity_poly.pdbx_seq_one_letter_code
_entity_poly.pdbx_strand_id
1 'polypeptide(L)'
;MYMMNKKESYTQNELKVFEEAIADWCTNFVKLFSSLFTTECSFPKLHSWQYHTVAAIRKYGALNVLSTETYETLHKYYVKNPYRLLNRKDVMHQLVNAVKRKDLTPSARKIIHHKAEGFGKILWELILDIID
;
A
#
# COMPACT_ATOMS: atom_id res chain seq x y z
N MET A 1 17.32 -5.41 -2.77
CA MET A 1 16.07 -4.72 -3.19
C MET A 1 15.03 -4.59 -2.08
N TYR A 2 14.49 -5.69 -1.54
CA TYR A 2 13.37 -5.62 -0.57
C TYR A 2 13.65 -4.74 0.65
N MET A 3 14.82 -4.89 1.29
CA MET A 3 15.20 -4.06 2.44
C MET A 3 15.35 -2.57 2.06
N MET A 4 15.85 -2.28 0.86
CA MET A 4 15.95 -0.90 0.38
C MET A 4 14.58 -0.30 0.07
N ASN A 5 13.61 -1.08 -0.41
CA ASN A 5 12.25 -0.57 -0.67
C ASN A 5 11.54 -0.12 0.63
N LYS A 6 11.81 -0.81 1.74
CA LYS A 6 11.17 -0.50 3.05
C LYS A 6 11.78 0.69 3.80
N LYS A 7 12.84 1.32 3.28
CA LYS A 7 13.53 2.39 3.98
C LYS A 7 12.72 3.69 3.95
N GLU A 8 12.66 4.39 5.08
CA GLU A 8 11.90 5.64 5.22
C GLU A 8 12.63 6.86 4.63
N SER A 9 13.96 6.78 4.48
CA SER A 9 14.78 7.85 3.92
C SER A 9 16.03 7.31 3.24
N TYR A 10 16.52 8.03 2.25
CA TYR A 10 17.67 7.62 1.44
C TYR A 10 18.68 8.75 1.31
N THR A 11 19.96 8.40 1.38
CA THR A 11 21.04 9.31 0.94
C THR A 11 21.17 9.25 -0.58
N GLN A 12 21.77 10.28 -1.20
CA GLN A 12 21.96 10.30 -2.65
C GLN A 12 22.84 9.14 -3.16
N ASN A 13 23.83 8.71 -2.38
CA ASN A 13 24.66 7.56 -2.72
C ASN A 13 23.87 6.26 -2.69
N GLU A 14 23.02 6.06 -1.68
CA GLU A 14 22.14 4.90 -1.62
C GLU A 14 21.14 4.86 -2.79
N LEU A 15 20.63 6.02 -3.22
CA LEU A 15 19.76 6.09 -4.39
C LEU A 15 20.50 5.70 -5.67
N LYS A 16 21.76 6.10 -5.84
CA LYS A 16 22.58 5.69 -7.00
C LYS A 16 22.82 4.17 -7.00
N VAL A 17 23.25 3.61 -5.88
CA VAL A 17 23.44 2.16 -5.73
C VAL A 17 22.13 1.41 -5.97
N PHE A 18 21.00 1.97 -5.52
CA PHE A 18 19.70 1.38 -5.75
C PHE A 18 19.27 1.43 -7.21
N GLU A 19 19.55 2.54 -7.91
CA GLU A 19 19.32 2.72 -9.35
C GLU A 19 20.09 1.68 -10.17
N GLU A 20 21.37 1.49 -9.87
CA GLU A 20 22.24 0.49 -10.49
C GLU A 20 21.74 -0.94 -10.22
N ALA A 21 21.39 -1.24 -8.96
CA ALA A 21 20.85 -2.55 -8.59
C ALA A 21 19.50 -2.85 -9.27
N ILE A 22 18.67 -1.81 -9.52
CA ILE A 22 17.44 -1.94 -10.29
C ILE A 22 17.75 -2.27 -11.75
N ALA A 23 18.67 -1.54 -12.37
CA ALA A 23 19.06 -1.76 -13.76
C ALA A 23 19.62 -3.18 -13.98
N ASP A 24 20.56 -3.61 -13.12
CA ASP A 24 21.14 -4.94 -13.18
C ASP A 24 20.10 -6.05 -13.00
N TRP A 25 19.18 -5.87 -12.04
CA TRP A 25 18.10 -6.82 -11.81
C TRP A 25 17.16 -6.90 -13.03
N CYS A 26 16.77 -5.76 -13.61
CA CYS A 26 15.91 -5.73 -14.80
C CYS A 26 16.59 -6.40 -16.00
N THR A 27 17.86 -6.11 -16.25
CA THR A 27 18.62 -6.76 -17.33
C THR A 27 18.69 -8.27 -17.14
N ASN A 28 18.97 -8.74 -15.92
CA ASN A 28 18.99 -10.16 -15.60
C ASN A 28 17.61 -10.81 -15.75
N PHE A 29 16.55 -10.13 -15.32
CA PHE A 29 15.17 -10.60 -15.48
C PHE A 29 14.81 -10.78 -16.96
N VAL A 30 15.05 -9.77 -17.79
CA VAL A 30 14.79 -9.86 -19.24
C VAL A 30 15.62 -11.00 -19.86
N LYS A 31 16.90 -11.12 -19.51
CA LYS A 31 17.77 -12.18 -20.03
C LYS A 31 17.24 -13.59 -19.70
N LEU A 32 16.77 -13.82 -18.47
CA LEU A 32 16.27 -15.12 -18.02
C LEU A 32 14.90 -15.48 -18.61
N PHE A 33 14.03 -14.49 -18.77
CA PHE A 33 12.62 -14.72 -19.11
C PHE A 33 12.23 -14.32 -20.54
N SER A 34 13.13 -13.70 -21.31
CA SER A 34 12.89 -13.28 -22.70
C SER A 34 12.37 -14.40 -23.59
N SER A 35 12.86 -15.63 -23.43
CA SER A 35 12.43 -16.79 -24.20
C SER A 35 11.02 -17.29 -23.84
N LEU A 36 10.50 -16.91 -22.67
CA LEU A 36 9.19 -17.35 -22.15
C LEU A 36 8.06 -16.40 -22.56
N PHE A 37 8.37 -15.20 -23.04
CA PHE A 37 7.39 -14.17 -23.36
C PHE A 37 7.56 -13.65 -24.79
N THR A 38 6.47 -13.63 -25.55
CA THR A 38 6.45 -13.09 -26.92
C THR A 38 6.63 -11.57 -26.99
N THR A 39 6.50 -10.88 -25.86
CA THR A 39 6.54 -9.41 -25.73
C THR A 39 7.91 -8.88 -25.32
N GLU A 40 8.96 -9.70 -25.36
CA GLU A 40 10.33 -9.35 -24.93
C GLU A 40 10.38 -8.78 -23.49
N CYS A 41 9.46 -9.23 -22.62
CA CYS A 41 9.31 -8.71 -21.26
C CYS A 41 9.01 -7.21 -21.17
N SER A 42 8.36 -6.60 -22.17
CA SER A 42 7.94 -5.18 -22.19
C SER A 42 6.75 -4.88 -21.26
N PHE A 43 6.87 -5.21 -19.97
CA PHE A 43 5.82 -4.96 -19.00
C PHE A 43 5.84 -3.49 -18.54
N PRO A 44 4.71 -2.76 -18.56
CA PRO A 44 4.64 -1.39 -18.04
C PRO A 44 5.11 -1.28 -16.58
N LYS A 45 4.87 -2.32 -15.78
CA LYS A 45 5.35 -2.42 -14.40
C LYS A 45 6.88 -2.54 -14.32
N LEU A 46 7.49 -3.32 -15.21
CA LEU A 46 8.95 -3.47 -15.26
C LEU A 46 9.62 -2.16 -15.72
N HIS A 47 9.03 -1.51 -16.73
CA HIS A 47 9.48 -0.18 -17.18
C HIS A 47 9.38 0.86 -16.06
N SER A 48 8.23 0.96 -15.40
CA SER A 48 8.06 1.88 -14.27
C SER A 48 9.04 1.57 -13.14
N TRP A 49 9.29 0.29 -12.86
CA TRP A 49 10.26 -0.12 -11.85
C TRP A 49 11.67 0.33 -12.19
N GLN A 50 12.09 0.19 -13.45
CA GLN A 50 13.42 0.57 -13.91
C GLN A 50 13.64 2.08 -13.93
N TYR A 51 12.73 2.83 -14.54
CA TYR A 51 12.97 4.23 -14.90
C TYR A 51 12.34 5.25 -13.95
N HIS A 52 11.31 4.88 -13.20
CA HIS A 52 10.54 5.84 -12.42
C HIS A 52 10.64 5.65 -10.90
N THR A 53 11.12 4.50 -10.43
CA THR A 53 11.23 4.22 -8.99
C THR A 53 12.07 5.25 -8.25
N VAL A 54 13.31 5.49 -8.69
CA VAL A 54 14.23 6.41 -8.01
C VAL A 54 13.74 7.85 -8.12
N ALA A 55 13.17 8.24 -9.27
CA ALA A 55 12.55 9.55 -9.44
C ALA A 55 11.37 9.76 -8.48
N ALA A 56 10.54 8.74 -8.30
CA ALA A 56 9.42 8.77 -7.35
C ALA A 56 9.91 8.90 -5.90
N ILE A 57 10.97 8.16 -5.51
CA ILE A 57 11.57 8.31 -4.17
C ILE A 57 12.13 9.72 -3.98
N ARG A 58 12.84 10.29 -4.96
CA ARG A 58 13.36 11.66 -4.86
C ARG A 58 12.25 12.69 -4.69
N LYS A 59 11.09 12.48 -5.31
CA LYS A 59 9.94 13.39 -5.25
C LYS A 59 9.11 13.24 -3.97
N TYR A 60 8.89 12.01 -3.50
CA TYR A 60 7.95 11.70 -2.41
C TYR A 60 8.64 11.19 -1.12
N GLY A 61 9.97 11.09 -1.11
CA GLY A 61 10.79 10.70 0.04
C GLY A 61 10.97 9.19 0.23
N ALA A 62 9.88 8.41 0.09
CA ALA A 62 9.91 6.97 0.26
C ALA A 62 8.91 6.25 -0.64
N LEU A 63 9.21 5.00 -1.00
CA LEU A 63 8.30 4.13 -1.75
C LEU A 63 7.07 3.71 -0.94
N ASN A 64 7.21 3.56 0.38
CA ASN A 64 6.10 3.13 1.25
C ASN A 64 4.89 4.08 1.18
N VAL A 65 5.11 5.37 0.90
CA VAL A 65 4.03 6.36 0.72
C VAL A 65 3.16 6.02 -0.50
N LEU A 66 3.71 5.34 -1.49
CA LEU A 66 3.01 4.92 -2.71
C LEU A 66 2.34 3.54 -2.58
N SER A 67 2.51 2.85 -1.45
CA SER A 67 1.94 1.52 -1.23
C SER A 67 0.43 1.59 -0.99
N THR A 68 -0.32 0.66 -1.58
CA THR A 68 -1.75 0.45 -1.32
C THR A 68 -2.01 -0.42 -0.08
N GLU A 69 -0.98 -0.86 0.63
CA GLU A 69 -1.07 -1.80 1.75
C GLU A 69 -2.02 -1.31 2.86
N THR A 70 -1.99 -0.03 3.19
CA THR A 70 -2.90 0.57 4.17
C THR A 70 -4.35 0.48 3.70
N TYR A 71 -4.62 0.88 2.45
CA TYR A 71 -5.97 0.83 1.89
C TYR A 71 -6.49 -0.62 1.79
N GLU A 72 -5.66 -1.55 1.34
CA GLU A 72 -6.00 -2.97 1.26
C GLU A 72 -6.30 -3.56 2.63
N THR A 73 -5.53 -3.18 3.66
CA THR A 73 -5.74 -3.61 5.04
C THR A 73 -7.05 -3.06 5.60
N LEU A 74 -7.33 -1.76 5.39
CA LEU A 74 -8.59 -1.13 5.79
C LEU A 74 -9.78 -1.78 5.09
N HIS A 75 -9.71 -1.96 3.76
CA HIS A 75 -10.76 -2.62 2.99
C HIS A 75 -11.00 -4.06 3.46
N LYS A 76 -9.92 -4.80 3.76
CA LYS A 76 -10.04 -6.15 4.33
C LYS A 76 -10.77 -6.13 5.68
N TYR A 77 -10.42 -5.19 6.55
CA TYR A 77 -10.91 -5.15 7.92
C TYR A 77 -12.34 -4.63 8.06
N TYR A 78 -12.66 -3.56 7.32
CA TYR A 78 -13.93 -2.82 7.44
C TYR A 78 -14.95 -3.19 6.36
N VAL A 79 -14.54 -3.82 5.26
CA VAL A 79 -15.47 -4.24 4.20
C VAL A 79 -15.51 -5.76 4.08
N LYS A 80 -14.40 -6.41 3.70
CA LYS A 80 -14.43 -7.86 3.41
C LYS A 80 -14.80 -8.72 4.62
N ASN A 81 -14.18 -8.47 5.77
CA ASN A 81 -14.43 -9.25 6.98
C ASN A 81 -15.88 -9.15 7.47
N PRO A 82 -16.46 -7.94 7.69
CA PRO A 82 -17.85 -7.83 8.08
C PRO A 82 -18.76 -8.39 6.99
N TYR A 83 -18.56 -8.07 5.71
CA TYR A 83 -19.37 -8.59 4.62
C TYR A 83 -19.51 -10.12 4.62
N ARG A 84 -18.42 -10.85 4.91
CA ARG A 84 -18.45 -12.32 5.02
C ARG A 84 -19.25 -12.85 6.20
N LEU A 85 -19.44 -12.04 7.24
CA LEU A 85 -20.18 -12.38 8.47
C LEU A 85 -21.66 -11.97 8.41
N LEU A 86 -22.08 -11.18 7.42
CA LEU A 86 -23.46 -10.69 7.27
C LEU A 86 -24.36 -11.74 6.59
N ASN A 87 -25.68 -11.64 6.81
CA ASN A 87 -26.66 -12.52 6.15
C ASN A 87 -26.97 -12.12 4.68
N ARG A 88 -26.32 -11.06 4.18
CA ARG A 88 -26.45 -10.46 2.83
C ARG A 88 -27.77 -9.75 2.50
N LYS A 89 -28.71 -9.63 3.45
CA LYS A 89 -29.82 -8.68 3.35
C LYS A 89 -29.36 -7.30 3.81
N ASP A 90 -29.83 -6.23 3.19
CA ASP A 90 -29.55 -4.85 3.60
C ASP A 90 -28.07 -4.61 3.96
N VAL A 91 -27.19 -4.96 3.01
CA VAL A 91 -25.75 -5.08 3.24
C VAL A 91 -25.15 -3.78 3.75
N MET A 92 -25.55 -2.64 3.20
CA MET A 92 -24.95 -1.35 3.52
C MET A 92 -25.20 -0.95 4.97
N HIS A 93 -26.45 -1.00 5.42
CA HIS A 93 -26.80 -0.68 6.80
C HIS A 93 -26.15 -1.66 7.79
N GLN A 94 -26.10 -2.96 7.46
CA GLN A 94 -25.41 -3.94 8.28
C GLN A 94 -23.89 -3.72 8.33
N LEU A 95 -23.26 -3.29 7.22
CA LEU A 95 -21.84 -2.98 7.18
C LEU A 95 -21.54 -1.77 8.07
N VAL A 96 -22.31 -0.68 7.93
CA VAL A 96 -22.19 0.53 8.75
C VAL A 96 -22.34 0.19 10.23
N ASN A 97 -23.36 -0.58 10.60
CA ASN A 97 -23.57 -1.01 11.98
C ASN A 97 -22.47 -1.95 12.50
N ALA A 98 -21.86 -2.77 11.64
CA ALA A 98 -20.73 -3.61 12.02
C ALA A 98 -19.45 -2.79 12.27
N VAL A 99 -19.24 -1.72 11.50
CA VAL A 99 -18.13 -0.78 11.71
C VAL A 99 -18.37 0.01 13.01
N LYS A 100 -19.54 0.65 13.16
CA LYS A 100 -19.93 1.40 14.37
C LYS A 100 -19.74 0.58 15.67
N ARG A 101 -20.15 -0.69 15.68
CA ARG A 101 -19.98 -1.59 16.85
C ARG A 101 -18.51 -1.88 17.19
N LYS A 102 -17.61 -1.92 16.22
CA LYS A 102 -16.18 -2.14 16.47
C LYS A 102 -15.51 -0.90 17.05
N ASP A 103 -15.94 0.29 16.70
CA ASP A 103 -15.38 1.54 17.24
C ASP A 103 -15.86 1.80 18.68
N LEU A 104 -17.09 1.36 19.01
CA LEU A 104 -17.68 1.46 20.35
C LEU A 104 -17.16 0.42 21.36
N THR A 105 -16.58 -0.70 20.89
CA THR A 105 -15.93 -1.68 21.76
C THR A 105 -14.41 -1.48 21.66
N PRO A 106 -13.75 -0.87 22.65
CA PRO A 106 -12.29 -0.82 22.68
C PRO A 106 -11.78 -2.23 23.00
N SER A 107 -11.83 -3.12 22.03
CA SER A 107 -11.18 -4.43 22.12
C SER A 107 -9.70 -4.13 22.22
N ALA A 108 -9.15 -4.38 23.41
CA ALA A 108 -7.75 -4.25 23.78
C ALA A 108 -6.84 -4.98 22.78
N ARG A 109 -6.54 -4.34 21.66
CA ARG A 109 -5.45 -4.69 20.77
C ARG A 109 -4.49 -3.53 20.84
N LYS A 110 -3.32 -3.75 21.44
CA LYS A 110 -2.15 -2.88 21.29
C LYS A 110 -1.85 -2.77 19.79
N ILE A 111 -2.46 -1.80 19.14
CA ILE A 111 -2.05 -1.34 17.83
C ILE A 111 -0.75 -0.59 18.12
N ILE A 112 0.38 -1.16 17.68
CA ILE A 112 1.66 -0.45 17.70
C ILE A 112 1.50 0.68 16.68
N HIS A 113 1.18 1.87 17.17
CA HIS A 113 1.08 3.07 16.34
C HIS A 113 2.49 3.51 15.95
N HIS A 114 2.84 3.33 14.67
CA HIS A 114 3.88 4.16 14.07
C HIS A 114 3.26 5.55 13.85
N LYS A 115 3.79 6.55 14.56
CA LYS A 115 3.31 7.93 14.55
C LYS A 115 3.43 8.50 13.12
N ALA A 116 2.33 8.53 12.36
CA ALA A 116 2.21 9.29 11.12
C ALA A 116 1.33 10.51 11.39
N GLU A 117 1.93 11.71 11.40
CA GLU A 117 1.33 12.97 11.87
C GLU A 117 0.23 13.59 10.97
N GLY A 118 -0.25 12.87 9.94
CA GLY A 118 -1.19 13.44 8.96
C GLY A 118 -2.60 12.84 8.99
N PHE A 119 -2.71 11.53 8.72
CA PHE A 119 -3.99 10.92 8.35
C PHE A 119 -4.95 10.63 9.50
N GLY A 120 -4.43 10.49 10.73
CA GLY A 120 -5.28 10.21 11.91
C GLY A 120 -6.31 11.31 12.16
N LYS A 121 -6.00 12.56 11.83
CA LYS A 121 -6.88 13.71 12.08
C LYS A 121 -8.03 13.80 11.07
N ILE A 122 -7.78 13.45 9.81
CA ILE A 122 -8.78 13.50 8.73
C ILE A 122 -9.91 12.49 8.97
N LEU A 123 -9.58 11.32 9.54
CA LEU A 123 -10.59 10.30 9.83
C LEU A 123 -11.57 10.72 10.94
N TRP A 124 -11.13 11.55 11.89
CA TRP A 124 -11.98 12.09 12.97
C TRP A 124 -12.87 13.25 12.49
N GLU A 125 -12.45 14.00 11.47
CA GLU A 125 -13.24 15.10 10.88
C GLU A 125 -14.33 14.62 9.91
N LEU A 126 -14.20 13.40 9.36
CA LEU A 126 -15.27 12.72 8.62
C LEU A 126 -16.29 12.12 9.59
N ILE A 127 -17.06 13.01 10.22
CA ILE A 127 -18.17 12.68 11.11
C ILE A 127 -19.15 11.75 10.38
N LEU A 128 -19.16 10.49 10.81
CA LEU A 128 -20.08 9.42 10.36
C LEU A 128 -21.56 9.69 10.70
N ASP A 129 -21.85 10.79 11.42
CA ASP A 129 -23.20 11.23 11.78
C ASP A 129 -23.93 11.96 10.64
N ILE A 130 -23.30 12.17 9.47
CA ILE A 130 -23.93 12.80 8.30
C ILE A 130 -24.61 11.76 7.38
N ILE A 131 -24.36 10.47 7.60
CA ILE A 131 -24.97 9.39 6.81
C ILE A 131 -26.10 8.75 7.62
N ASP A 132 -27.24 9.46 7.68
CA ASP A 132 -28.56 8.92 8.03
C ASP A 132 -29.35 8.54 6.77
#